data_AF-A0A7I7MCX3-F1
#
_entry.id   AF-A0A7I7MCX3-F1
#
_cell.length_a   1.000
_cell.length_b   1.000
_cell.length_c   1.000
_cell.angle_alpha   90.00
_cell.angle_beta   90.00
_cell.angle_gamma   90.00
#
_symmetry.space_group_name_H-M   'P 1'
#
loop_
_entity.id
_entity.type
_entity.pdbx_description
1 polymer ?
#
loop_
_entity_poly.entity_id
_entity_poly.type
_entity_poly.pdbx_seq_one_letter_code
_entity_poly.pdbx_strand_id
1 'polypeptide(L)'
;MGGAVAADLLLTGRTFDGREAVAMGVAVKALPAGDVLAAAMAVARDIAVNVAPMSAALSKRLLWDTMTEGYSARQVAWLETELHKRVMGGADAREGVAAFLERRAPRWSASVSPEWKPLPDKGFR
;
A
#
# COMPACT_ATOMS: atom_id res chain seq x y z
N MET A 1 -3.26 2.52 15.50
CA MET A 1 -3.45 2.85 16.93
C MET A 1 -2.45 2.10 17.80
N GLY A 2 -2.10 2.62 18.97
CA GLY A 2 -1.20 1.94 19.93
C GLY A 2 -1.92 0.93 20.83
N GLY A 3 -1.16 0.07 21.50
CA GLY A 3 -1.70 -1.01 22.35
C GLY A 3 -2.61 -0.54 23.48
N ALA A 4 -2.31 0.59 24.13
CA ALA A 4 -3.14 1.14 25.20
C ALA A 4 -4.54 1.56 24.70
N VAL A 5 -4.60 2.25 23.55
CA VAL A 5 -5.86 2.69 22.93
C VAL A 5 -6.68 1.47 22.47
N ALA A 6 -6.01 0.45 21.92
CA ALA A 6 -6.67 -0.79 21.55
C ALA A 6 -7.28 -1.50 22.77
N ALA A 7 -6.55 -1.59 23.89
CA ALA A 7 -7.05 -2.22 25.12
C ALA A 7 -8.26 -1.49 25.71
N ASP A 8 -8.26 -0.15 25.73
CA ASP A 8 -9.42 0.65 26.16
C ASP A 8 -10.68 0.28 25.38
N LEU A 9 -10.61 0.32 24.04
CA LEU A 9 -11.77 0.02 23.19
C LEU A 9 -12.22 -1.44 23.30
N LEU A 10 -11.27 -2.39 23.30
CA LEU A 10 -11.58 -3.82 23.31
C LEU A 10 -12.16 -4.30 24.65
N LEU A 11 -11.72 -3.71 25.77
CA LEU A 11 -12.16 -4.11 27.11
C LEU A 11 -13.42 -3.36 27.56
N THR A 12 -13.64 -2.13 27.09
CA THR A 12 -14.83 -1.35 27.47
C THR A 12 -16.01 -1.55 26.50
N GLY A 13 -15.73 -1.89 25.24
CA GLY A 13 -16.75 -1.99 24.20
C GLY A 13 -17.45 -0.67 23.86
N ARG A 14 -16.88 0.48 24.28
CA ARG A 14 -17.48 1.80 24.04
C ARG A 14 -17.52 2.12 22.55
N THR A 15 -18.49 2.92 22.15
CA THR A 15 -18.55 3.50 20.80
C THR A 15 -17.69 4.76 20.71
N PHE A 16 -17.33 5.12 19.48
CA PHE A 16 -16.57 6.32 19.15
C PHE A 16 -17.01 6.84 17.78
N ASP A 17 -16.81 8.13 17.53
CA ASP A 17 -17.15 8.75 16.25
C ASP A 17 -15.96 8.77 15.26
N GLY A 18 -16.20 9.26 14.04
CA GLY A 18 -15.15 9.32 13.02
C GLY A 18 -13.97 10.24 13.38
N ARG A 19 -14.20 11.33 14.12
CA ARG A 19 -13.11 12.25 14.51
C ARG A 19 -12.20 11.59 15.54
N GLU A 20 -12.80 10.91 16.50
CA GLU A 20 -12.06 10.12 17.48
C GLU A 20 -11.30 8.97 16.81
N ALA A 21 -11.90 8.30 15.83
CA ALA A 21 -11.22 7.27 15.04
C ALA A 21 -9.92 7.78 14.38
N VAL A 22 -9.92 9.02 13.88
CA VAL A 22 -8.72 9.66 13.33
C VAL A 22 -7.70 9.99 14.42
N ALA A 23 -8.14 10.59 15.52
CA ALA A 23 -7.25 10.92 16.65
C ALA A 23 -6.56 9.69 17.25
N MET A 24 -7.26 8.55 17.28
CA MET A 24 -6.74 7.26 17.75
C MET A 24 -5.83 6.55 16.72
N GLY A 25 -5.81 7.02 15.46
CA GLY A 25 -5.08 6.39 14.37
C GLY A 25 -5.69 5.06 13.92
N VAL A 26 -7.02 4.98 13.91
CA VAL A 26 -7.82 3.90 13.28
C VAL A 26 -8.11 4.26 11.82
N ALA A 27 -8.43 5.53 11.57
CA ALA A 27 -8.70 6.07 10.26
C ALA A 27 -7.73 7.22 9.93
N VAL A 28 -7.52 7.48 8.66
CA VAL A 28 -6.67 8.59 8.20
C VAL A 28 -7.45 9.89 7.98
N LYS A 29 -8.78 9.81 7.83
CA LYS A 29 -9.65 10.97 7.58
C LYS A 29 -11.08 10.69 8.04
N ALA A 30 -11.73 11.72 8.58
CA ALA A 30 -13.16 11.74 8.88
C ALA A 30 -13.83 12.81 8.02
N LEU A 31 -15.02 12.51 7.49
CA LEU A 31 -15.78 13.36 6.59
C LEU A 31 -17.27 13.30 6.93
N PRO A 32 -18.08 14.30 6.51
CA PRO A 32 -19.53 14.15 6.47
C PRO A 32 -19.92 12.87 5.70
N ALA A 33 -20.95 12.17 6.17
CA ALA A 33 -21.33 10.86 5.63
C ALA A 33 -21.55 10.86 4.10
N GLY A 34 -22.14 11.93 3.56
CA GLY A 34 -22.39 12.08 2.12
C GLY A 34 -21.12 12.20 1.26
N ASP A 35 -19.99 12.58 1.85
CA ASP A 35 -18.74 12.82 1.12
C ASP A 35 -17.78 11.62 1.15
N VAL A 36 -18.03 10.64 2.03
CA VAL A 36 -17.12 9.51 2.27
C VAL A 36 -16.87 8.71 1.00
N LEU A 37 -17.93 8.32 0.27
CA LEU A 37 -17.78 7.51 -0.93
C LEU A 37 -17.02 8.25 -2.04
N ALA A 38 -17.34 9.52 -2.27
CA ALA A 38 -16.68 10.33 -3.29
C ALA A 38 -15.18 10.47 -2.99
N ALA A 39 -14.84 10.72 -1.72
CA ALA A 39 -13.45 10.83 -1.27
C ALA A 39 -12.70 9.49 -1.37
N ALA A 40 -13.31 8.39 -0.94
CA ALA A 40 -12.70 7.06 -1.05
C ALA A 40 -12.45 6.67 -2.52
N MET A 41 -13.42 6.95 -3.40
CA MET A 41 -13.27 6.69 -4.84
C MET A 41 -12.23 7.60 -5.50
N ALA A 42 -12.04 8.83 -5.00
CA ALA A 42 -10.96 9.70 -5.48
C ALA A 42 -9.58 9.10 -5.20
N VAL A 43 -9.36 8.59 -3.98
CA VAL A 43 -8.11 7.89 -3.62
C VAL A 43 -7.93 6.62 -4.44
N ALA A 44 -8.99 5.81 -4.59
CA ALA A 44 -8.93 4.59 -5.40
C ALA A 44 -8.59 4.88 -6.87
N ARG A 45 -9.19 5.94 -7.46
CA ARG A 45 -8.87 6.38 -8.82
C ARG A 45 -7.44 6.88 -8.95
N ASP A 46 -6.95 7.66 -7.99
CA ASP A 46 -5.58 8.13 -7.99
C ASP A 46 -4.59 6.96 -8.03
N ILE A 47 -4.77 5.97 -7.15
CA ILE A 47 -3.95 4.75 -7.15
C ILE A 47 -4.06 4.01 -8.49
N ALA A 48 -5.28 3.79 -8.98
CA ALA A 48 -5.53 3.02 -10.20
C ALA A 48 -4.94 3.68 -11.46
N VAL A 49 -4.91 5.01 -11.51
CA VAL A 49 -4.39 5.77 -12.65
C VAL A 49 -2.88 5.96 -12.55
N ASN A 50 -2.37 6.31 -11.37
CA ASN A 50 -1.01 6.83 -11.23
C ASN A 50 0.02 5.81 -10.74
N VAL A 51 -0.40 4.60 -10.34
CA VAL A 51 0.51 3.59 -9.79
C VAL A 51 0.50 2.33 -10.65
N ALA A 52 1.67 1.90 -11.11
CA ALA A 52 1.82 0.63 -11.80
C ALA A 52 1.31 -0.54 -10.92
N PRO A 53 0.43 -1.43 -11.44
CA PRO A 53 -0.25 -2.44 -10.64
C PRO A 53 0.70 -3.35 -9.84
N MET A 54 1.80 -3.79 -10.44
CA MET A 54 2.79 -4.63 -9.77
C MET A 54 3.56 -3.88 -8.67
N SER A 55 3.84 -2.59 -8.85
CA SER A 55 4.49 -1.78 -7.81
C SER A 55 3.57 -1.65 -6.59
N ALA A 56 2.28 -1.31 -6.80
CA ALA A 56 1.31 -1.23 -5.71
C ALA A 56 1.18 -2.56 -4.94
N ALA A 57 1.09 -3.68 -5.66
CA ALA A 57 0.94 -5.00 -5.07
C ALA A 57 2.17 -5.41 -4.24
N LEU A 58 3.38 -5.22 -4.78
CA LEU A 58 4.62 -5.59 -4.10
C LEU A 58 4.90 -4.69 -2.88
N SER A 59 4.70 -3.37 -3.00
CA SER A 59 4.83 -2.45 -1.86
C SER A 59 3.85 -2.78 -0.75
N LYS A 60 2.58 -3.06 -1.10
CA LYS A 60 1.57 -3.49 -0.11
C LYS A 60 1.98 -4.79 0.57
N ARG A 61 2.43 -5.79 -0.20
CA ARG A 61 2.85 -7.09 0.36
C ARG A 61 4.03 -6.93 1.32
N LEU A 62 5.09 -6.23 0.91
CA LEU A 62 6.28 -6.03 1.74
C LEU A 62 5.95 -5.26 3.03
N LEU A 63 5.10 -4.22 2.94
CA LEU A 63 4.64 -3.46 4.10
C LEU A 63 3.92 -4.36 5.11
N TRP A 64 2.95 -5.16 4.66
CA TRP A 64 2.19 -6.05 5.53
C TRP A 64 3.04 -7.17 6.12
N ASP A 65 3.84 -7.85 5.30
CA ASP A 65 4.73 -8.93 5.78
C ASP A 65 5.73 -8.41 6.81
N THR A 66 6.24 -7.18 6.64
CA THR A 66 7.12 -6.57 7.65
C THR A 66 6.43 -6.42 9.00
N MET A 67 5.16 -5.99 9.00
CA MET A 67 4.39 -5.79 10.22
C MET A 67 3.93 -7.11 10.86
N THR A 68 3.62 -8.14 10.07
CA THR A 68 3.05 -9.40 10.57
C THR A 68 4.09 -10.47 10.86
N GLU A 69 5.14 -10.58 10.04
CA GLU A 69 6.21 -11.58 10.15
C GLU A 69 7.45 -11.03 10.89
N GLY A 70 7.45 -9.74 11.24
CA GLY A 70 8.53 -9.13 12.00
C GLY A 70 9.86 -9.02 11.24
N TYR A 71 9.82 -8.72 9.94
CA TYR A 71 11.03 -8.58 9.14
C TYR A 71 11.97 -7.51 9.71
N SER A 72 13.23 -7.88 9.88
CA SER A 72 14.31 -6.95 10.22
C SER A 72 14.55 -5.93 9.10
N ALA A 73 15.10 -4.76 9.46
CA ALA A 73 15.47 -3.73 8.49
C ALA A 73 16.37 -4.27 7.36
N ARG A 74 17.26 -5.24 7.67
CA ARG A 74 18.13 -5.89 6.68
C ARG A 74 17.35 -6.78 5.71
N GLN A 75 16.37 -7.54 6.20
CA GLN A 75 15.48 -8.34 5.36
C GLN A 75 14.67 -7.43 4.43
N VAL A 76 14.06 -6.37 4.98
CA VAL A 76 13.27 -5.40 4.21
C VAL A 76 14.09 -4.75 3.11
N ALA A 77 15.28 -4.21 3.44
CA ALA A 77 16.14 -3.55 2.46
C ALA A 77 16.57 -4.48 1.31
N TRP A 78 16.83 -5.76 1.63
CA TRP A 78 17.16 -6.75 0.61
C TRP A 78 15.95 -7.09 -0.26
N LEU A 79 14.79 -7.36 0.34
CA LEU A 79 13.55 -7.64 -0.39
C LEU A 79 13.15 -6.46 -1.28
N GLU A 80 13.20 -5.23 -0.76
CA GLU A 80 12.93 -4.01 -1.53
C GLU A 80 13.83 -3.93 -2.76
N THR A 81 15.14 -4.18 -2.61
CA THR A 81 16.09 -4.19 -3.72
C THR A 81 15.72 -5.23 -4.79
N GLU A 82 15.43 -6.47 -4.39
CA GLU A 82 15.11 -7.55 -5.33
C GLU A 82 13.76 -7.32 -6.05
N LEU A 83 12.76 -6.85 -5.31
CA LEU A 83 11.44 -6.50 -5.86
C LEU A 83 11.52 -5.28 -6.78
N HIS A 84 12.35 -4.30 -6.45
CA HIS A 84 12.59 -3.14 -7.31
C HIS A 84 13.23 -3.55 -8.64
N LYS A 85 14.26 -4.42 -8.62
CA LYS A 85 14.87 -4.98 -9.84
C LYS A 85 13.86 -5.72 -10.71
N ARG A 86 12.93 -6.47 -10.09
CA ARG A 86 11.87 -7.19 -10.80
C ARG A 86 10.97 -6.26 -11.61
N VAL A 87 10.59 -5.10 -11.07
CA VAL A 87 9.66 -4.18 -11.76
C VAL A 87 10.37 -3.20 -12.69
N MET A 88 11.58 -2.75 -12.35
CA MET A 88 12.30 -1.73 -13.13
C MET A 88 12.70 -2.16 -14.54
N GLY A 89 12.88 -3.46 -14.79
CA GLY A 89 13.14 -3.98 -16.15
C GLY A 89 11.89 -4.12 -17.03
N GLY A 90 10.69 -3.96 -16.44
CA GLY A 90 9.41 -4.24 -17.07
C GLY A 90 8.90 -3.17 -18.04
N ALA A 91 7.81 -3.49 -18.74
CA ALA A 91 7.13 -2.56 -19.64
C ALA A 91 6.60 -1.32 -18.89
N ASP A 92 6.01 -1.52 -17.71
CA ASP A 92 5.44 -0.44 -16.91
C ASP A 92 6.50 0.53 -16.37
N ALA A 93 7.72 0.08 -16.07
CA ALA A 93 8.79 0.99 -15.66
C ALA A 93 9.19 1.95 -16.80
N ARG A 94 9.31 1.44 -18.03
CA ARG A 94 9.57 2.25 -19.22
C ARG A 94 8.41 3.19 -19.53
N GLU A 95 7.19 2.69 -19.44
CA GLU A 95 5.98 3.48 -19.65
C GLU A 95 5.84 4.61 -18.62
N GLY A 96 6.16 4.35 -17.34
CA GLY A 96 6.14 5.38 -16.31
C GLY A 96 7.08 6.54 -16.62
N VAL A 97 8.30 6.23 -17.06
CA VAL A 97 9.28 7.24 -17.51
C VAL A 97 8.77 7.98 -18.74
N ALA A 98 8.27 7.27 -19.76
CA ALA A 98 7.77 7.86 -20.99
C ALA A 98 6.57 8.79 -20.74
N ALA A 99 5.57 8.34 -19.98
CA ALA A 99 4.38 9.11 -19.63
C ALA A 99 4.74 10.39 -18.86
N PHE A 100 5.71 10.31 -17.95
CA PHE A 100 6.23 11.48 -17.24
C PHE A 100 6.87 12.50 -18.18
N LEU A 101 7.79 12.06 -19.06
CA LEU A 101 8.45 12.93 -20.03
C LEU A 101 7.48 13.57 -21.03
N GLU A 102 6.47 12.80 -21.46
CA GLU A 102 5.42 13.23 -22.39
C GLU A 102 4.28 14.00 -21.71
N ARG A 103 4.31 14.15 -20.37
CA ARG A 103 3.29 14.85 -19.56
C ARG A 103 1.87 14.34 -19.81
N ARG A 104 1.73 13.01 -19.90
CA ARG A 104 0.44 12.32 -20.09
C ARG A 104 0.20 11.32 -18.98
N ALA A 105 -1.03 10.83 -18.86
CA ALA A 105 -1.32 9.70 -18.00
C ALA A 105 -0.58 8.43 -18.49
N PRO A 106 -0.05 7.60 -17.58
CA PRO A 106 0.57 6.33 -17.93
C PRO A 106 -0.50 5.30 -18.33
N ARG A 107 -0.12 4.39 -19.23
CA ARG A 107 -0.92 3.26 -19.70
C ARG A 107 -0.28 1.97 -19.21
N TRP A 108 -0.63 1.59 -17.99
CA TRP A 108 -0.14 0.37 -17.37
C TRP A 108 -0.63 -0.88 -18.13
N SER A 109 0.29 -1.82 -18.30
CA SER A 109 0.07 -3.06 -19.04
C SER A 109 0.13 -4.28 -18.14
N ALA A 110 0.77 -4.19 -16.97
CA ALA A 110 0.90 -5.31 -16.06
C ALA A 110 -0.41 -5.65 -15.35
N SER A 111 -0.61 -6.94 -15.07
CA SER A 111 -1.72 -7.45 -14.28
C SER A 111 -1.23 -8.32 -13.14
N VAL A 112 -1.70 -8.06 -11.93
CA VAL A 112 -1.26 -8.77 -10.71
C VAL A 112 -1.55 -10.27 -10.80
N SER A 113 -2.75 -10.67 -11.20
CA SER A 113 -3.17 -12.08 -11.17
C SER A 113 -2.28 -13.02 -12.01
N PRO A 114 -1.97 -12.74 -13.29
CA PRO A 114 -1.11 -13.61 -14.09
C PRO A 114 0.40 -13.40 -13.83
N GLU A 115 0.83 -12.22 -13.37
CA GLU A 115 2.26 -11.90 -13.26
C GLU A 115 2.81 -12.01 -11.84
N TRP A 116 1.96 -12.29 -10.85
CA TRP A 116 2.39 -12.49 -9.47
C TRP A 116 3.34 -13.69 -9.37
N LYS A 117 4.38 -13.50 -8.56
CA LYS A 117 5.36 -14.54 -8.21
C LYS A 117 5.68 -14.35 -6.73
N PRO A 118 5.84 -15.43 -5.96
CA PRO A 118 6.20 -15.36 -4.54
C PRO A 118 7.42 -14.46 -4.30
N LEU A 119 7.49 -13.89 -3.10
CA LEU A 119 8.66 -13.11 -2.69
C LEU A 119 9.90 -14.02 -2.68
N PRO A 120 11.07 -13.50 -3.07
CA PRO A 120 12.30 -14.28 -3.02
C PRO A 120 12.67 -14.58 -1.56
N ASP A 121 13.16 -15.78 -1.30
CA ASP A 121 13.65 -16.18 0.02
C ASP A 121 15.18 -16.23 0.01
N LYS A 122 15.80 -15.66 1.04
CA LYS A 122 17.26 -15.67 1.24
C LYS A 122 17.69 -16.57 2.39
N GLY A 123 16.76 -17.26 3.06
CA GLY A 123 17.05 -18.05 4.25
C GLY A 123 17.56 -17.19 5.41
N PHE A 124 17.04 -15.96 5.56
CA PHE A 124 17.34 -15.13 6.73
C PHE A 124 16.83 -15.86 7.98
N ARG A 125 17.75 -16.45 8.75
CA ARG A 125 17.51 -16.96 10.09
C ARG A 125 17.71 -15.87 11.12
#